data_AF-A0A5X1B283-F1
#
_entry.id   AF-A0A5X1B283-F1
#
_cell.length_a   1.000
_cell.length_b   1.000
_cell.length_c   1.000
_cell.angle_alpha   90.00
_cell.angle_beta   90.00
_cell.angle_gamma   90.00
#
_symmetry.space_group_name_H-M   'P 1'
#
loop_
_entity.id
_entity.type
_entity.pdbx_description
1 polymer ?
#
loop_
_entity_poly.entity_id
_entity_poly.type
_entity_poly.pdbx_seq_one_letter_code
_entity_poly.pdbx_strand_id
1 'polypeptide(L)'
;MALRTKVKYGLSAAMLALIAAGASAPQLLDQFLQEREGNTLVAVRDNGGVWSVCRGVTRIDGKPVVKGQRLTQSQCDHYNAIERDKALAWVNKHVHIPLTEPQK
;
A
#
# COMPACT_ATOMS: atom_id res chain seq x y z
N MET A 1 -13.61 -37.75 10.35
CA MET A 1 -12.96 -36.52 10.84
C MET A 1 -12.78 -35.59 9.65
N ALA A 2 -13.65 -34.60 9.47
CA ALA A 2 -13.57 -33.71 8.31
C ALA A 2 -12.36 -32.79 8.45
N LEU A 3 -11.39 -32.92 7.55
CA LEU A 3 -10.30 -31.96 7.40
C LEU A 3 -10.92 -30.62 6.99
N ARG A 4 -11.11 -29.71 7.96
CA ARG A 4 -11.26 -28.29 7.66
C ARG A 4 -9.90 -27.79 7.20
N THR A 5 -9.58 -27.97 5.93
CA THR A 5 -8.58 -27.15 5.27
C THR A 5 -9.08 -25.71 5.38
N LYS A 6 -8.57 -24.95 6.36
CA LYS A 6 -8.71 -23.49 6.34
C LYS A 6 -8.17 -23.07 4.98
N VAL A 7 -9.05 -22.64 4.09
CA VAL A 7 -8.65 -21.90 2.90
C VAL A 7 -7.84 -20.73 3.44
N LYS A 8 -6.51 -20.79 3.29
CA LYS A 8 -5.65 -19.65 3.55
C LYS A 8 -5.87 -18.74 2.36
N TYR A 9 -6.92 -17.93 2.44
CA TYR A 9 -7.07 -16.83 1.50
C TYR A 9 -5.77 -16.02 1.55
N GLY A 10 -5.19 -15.70 0.38
CA GLY A 10 -4.01 -14.84 0.30
C GLY A 10 -4.26 -13.40 0.77
N LEU A 11 -5.51 -13.10 1.18
CA LEU A 11 -5.99 -11.82 1.67
C LEU A 11 -6.42 -11.95 3.13
N SER A 12 -6.22 -10.88 3.91
CA SER A 12 -6.65 -10.82 5.30
C SER A 12 -8.18 -10.79 5.44
N ALA A 13 -8.68 -11.03 6.65
CA ALA A 13 -10.11 -10.86 6.95
C ALA A 13 -10.59 -9.41 6.75
N ALA A 14 -9.75 -8.42 7.04
CA ALA A 14 -10.08 -7.01 6.84
C ALA A 14 -10.22 -6.69 5.34
N MET A 15 -9.30 -7.19 4.52
CA MET A 15 -9.37 -7.05 3.07
C MET A 15 -10.63 -7.71 2.50
N LEU A 16 -10.93 -8.93 2.91
CA LEU A 16 -12.13 -9.64 2.46
C LEU A 16 -13.41 -8.91 2.85
N ALA A 17 -13.44 -8.29 4.04
CA ALA A 17 -14.57 -7.48 4.48
C ALA A 17 -14.75 -6.22 3.62
N LEU A 18 -13.66 -5.52 3.28
CA LEU A 18 -13.72 -4.35 2.39
C LEU A 18 -14.22 -4.72 0.99
N ILE A 19 -13.75 -5.83 0.43
CA ILE A 19 -14.21 -6.33 -0.87
C ILE A 19 -15.71 -6.64 -0.81
N ALA A 20 -16.16 -7.36 0.21
CA ALA A 20 -17.58 -7.70 0.39
C ALA A 20 -18.46 -6.46 0.59
N ALA A 21 -17.92 -5.39 1.19
CA ALA A 21 -18.59 -4.10 1.36
C ALA A 21 -18.57 -3.22 0.10
N GLY A 22 -17.93 -3.64 -1.00
CA GLY A 22 -17.84 -2.86 -2.22
C GLY A 22 -16.94 -1.63 -2.12
N ALA A 23 -15.88 -1.70 -1.30
CA ALA A 23 -14.92 -0.60 -1.16
C ALA A 23 -14.22 -0.27 -2.50
N SER A 24 -13.85 1.00 -2.65
CA SER A 24 -13.16 1.51 -3.84
C SER A 24 -11.69 1.06 -3.90
N ALA A 25 -11.09 1.10 -5.09
CA ALA A 25 -9.70 0.72 -5.33
C ALA A 25 -8.70 1.48 -4.42
N PRO A 26 -8.81 2.81 -4.17
CA PRO A 26 -7.96 3.48 -3.20
C PRO A 26 -8.02 2.88 -1.79
N GLN A 27 -9.22 2.55 -1.30
CA GLN A 27 -9.40 1.99 0.05
C GLN A 27 -8.84 0.57 0.15
N LEU A 28 -9.06 -0.24 -0.90
CA LEU A 28 -8.51 -1.59 -1.00
C LEU A 28 -6.98 -1.54 -1.08
N LEU A 29 -6.42 -0.70 -1.95
CA LEU A 29 -4.97 -0.56 -2.10
C LEU A 29 -4.31 -0.07 -0.80
N ASP A 30 -4.93 0.88 -0.08
CA ASP A 30 -4.43 1.33 1.22
C ASP A 30 -4.39 0.21 2.26
N GLN A 31 -5.47 -0.57 2.38
CA GLN A 31 -5.50 -1.71 3.30
C GLN A 31 -4.42 -2.73 2.91
N PHE A 32 -4.28 -3.02 1.62
CA PHE A 32 -3.31 -3.99 1.13
C PHE A 32 -1.89 -3.54 1.43
N LEU A 33 -1.53 -2.30 1.06
CA LEU A 33 -0.20 -1.74 1.31
C LEU A 33 0.10 -1.66 2.81
N GLN A 34 -0.87 -1.29 3.64
CA GLN A 34 -0.68 -1.30 5.10
C GLN A 34 -0.30 -2.67 5.65
N GLU A 35 -0.94 -3.73 5.15
CA GLU A 35 -0.68 -5.11 5.58
C GLU A 35 0.64 -5.67 5.05
N ARG A 36 1.04 -5.26 3.85
CA ARG A 36 2.20 -5.83 3.16
C ARG A 36 3.49 -5.08 3.40
N GLU A 37 3.43 -3.75 3.47
CA GLU A 37 4.59 -2.88 3.64
C GLU A 37 4.75 -2.38 5.08
N GLY A 38 3.64 -2.31 5.86
CA GLY A 38 3.63 -1.65 7.16
C GLY A 38 3.82 -0.13 7.04
N ASN A 39 3.96 0.58 8.16
CA ASN A 39 4.17 2.04 8.14
C ASN A 39 5.21 2.44 9.19
N THR A 40 6.39 2.91 8.76
CA THR A 40 7.46 3.36 9.67
C THR A 40 7.58 4.88 9.69
N LEU A 41 7.57 5.49 10.87
CA LEU A 41 7.73 6.94 11.00
C LEU A 41 9.19 7.40 10.91
N VAL A 42 10.15 6.47 10.97
CA VAL A 42 11.58 6.74 10.85
C VAL A 42 12.12 6.00 9.65
N ALA A 43 12.98 6.65 8.88
CA ALA A 43 13.57 6.08 7.69
C ALA A 43 14.33 4.78 8.00
N VAL A 44 13.99 3.73 7.25
CA VAL A 44 14.64 2.41 7.27
C VAL A 44 15.40 2.21 5.97
N ARG A 45 16.41 1.35 6.00
CA ARG A 45 17.20 1.00 4.82
C ARG A 45 16.86 -0.41 4.39
N ASP A 46 16.51 -0.58 3.13
CA ASP A 46 16.30 -1.90 2.56
C ASP A 46 17.63 -2.64 2.29
N ASN A 47 17.53 -3.91 1.87
CA ASN A 47 18.68 -4.73 1.52
C ASN A 47 19.43 -4.23 0.26
N GLY A 48 18.77 -3.42 -0.59
CA GLY A 48 19.37 -2.76 -1.76
C GLY A 48 20.11 -1.46 -1.40
N GLY A 49 20.05 -1.04 -0.15
CA GLY A 49 20.71 0.15 0.35
C GLY A 49 19.92 1.46 0.17
N VAL A 50 18.66 1.39 -0.25
CA VAL A 50 17.76 2.54 -0.43
C VAL A 50 17.07 2.86 0.89
N TRP A 51 17.02 4.16 1.22
CA TRP A 51 16.29 4.64 2.38
C TRP A 51 14.84 4.91 2.02
N SER A 52 13.92 4.48 2.89
CA SER A 52 12.49 4.70 2.74
C SER A 52 11.83 4.99 4.09
N VAL A 53 10.69 5.67 4.08
CA VAL A 53 9.87 6.00 5.26
C VAL A 53 8.39 5.75 4.94
N CYS A 54 7.52 5.77 5.94
CA CYS A 54 6.10 5.49 5.83
C CYS A 54 5.85 4.08 5.25
N ARG A 55 5.04 3.95 4.19
CA ARG A 55 4.81 2.69 3.46
C ARG A 55 5.81 2.51 2.29
N GLY A 56 7.09 2.78 2.53
CA GLY A 56 8.12 2.63 1.49
C GLY A 56 8.34 3.85 0.60
N VAL A 57 7.95 5.06 1.03
CA VAL A 57 8.23 6.32 0.32
C VAL A 57 9.74 6.55 0.28
N THR A 58 10.32 6.66 -0.92
CA THR A 58 11.78 6.84 -1.14
C THR A 58 12.18 8.26 -1.52
N ARG A 59 11.21 9.11 -1.93
CA ARG A 59 11.43 10.52 -2.25
C ARG A 59 10.34 11.39 -1.66
N ILE A 60 10.74 12.50 -1.07
CA ILE A 60 9.86 13.53 -0.51
C ILE A 60 10.21 14.85 -1.21
N ASP A 61 9.22 15.48 -1.84
CA ASP A 61 9.40 16.71 -2.62
C ASP A 61 10.57 16.64 -3.62
N GLY A 62 10.69 15.49 -4.29
CA GLY A 62 11.73 15.19 -5.28
C GLY A 62 13.10 14.82 -4.70
N LYS A 63 13.32 14.98 -3.39
CA LYS A 63 14.58 14.65 -2.72
C LYS A 63 14.57 13.22 -2.16
N PRO A 64 15.67 12.47 -2.25
CA PRO A 64 15.77 11.15 -1.65
C PRO A 64 15.56 11.21 -0.13
N VAL A 65 14.91 10.18 0.42
CA VAL A 65 14.87 9.97 1.87
C VAL A 65 16.28 9.66 2.38
N VAL A 66 16.61 10.17 3.56
CA VAL A 66 17.95 10.03 4.16
C VAL A 66 17.90 9.35 5.52
N LYS A 67 19.06 8.82 5.96
CA LYS A 67 19.22 8.17 7.27
C LYS A 67 18.69 9.07 8.40
N GLY A 68 17.84 8.52 9.25
CA GLY A 68 17.30 9.20 10.43
C GLY A 68 16.18 10.20 10.13
N GLN A 69 15.79 10.38 8.87
CA GLN A 69 14.63 11.21 8.53
C GLN A 69 13.36 10.65 9.18
N ARG A 70 12.58 11.52 9.81
CA ARG A 70 11.36 11.17 10.54
C ARG A 70 10.20 12.00 10.04
N LEU A 71 9.02 11.38 9.94
CA LEU A 71 7.76 12.03 9.63
C LEU A 71 6.74 11.80 10.74
N THR A 72 5.74 12.68 10.83
CA THR A 72 4.53 12.44 11.61
C THR A 72 3.62 11.45 10.90
N GLN A 73 2.65 10.89 11.62
CA GLN A 73 1.63 10.03 11.00
C GLN A 73 0.88 10.78 9.89
N SER A 74 0.45 12.02 10.13
CA SER A 74 -0.26 12.82 9.14
C SER A 74 0.57 13.11 7.88
N GLN A 75 1.88 13.33 8.03
CA GLN A 75 2.78 13.45 6.88
C GLN A 75 2.89 12.14 6.11
N CYS A 76 2.97 11.00 6.81
CA CYS A 76 2.93 9.69 6.15
C CYS A 76 1.61 9.46 5.42
N ASP A 77 0.48 9.77 6.04
CA ASP A 77 -0.83 9.61 5.40
C ASP A 77 -0.93 10.43 4.12
N HIS A 78 -0.39 11.66 4.13
CA HIS A 78 -0.31 12.52 2.96
C HIS A 78 0.55 11.90 1.83
N TYR A 79 1.79 11.48 2.12
CA TYR A 79 2.67 10.91 1.08
C TYR A 79 2.21 9.53 0.61
N ASN A 80 1.65 8.70 1.51
CA ASN A 80 1.08 7.41 1.15
C ASN A 80 -0.09 7.59 0.16
N ALA A 81 -0.97 8.58 0.40
CA ALA A 81 -2.06 8.89 -0.52
C ALA A 81 -1.54 9.34 -1.90
N ILE A 82 -0.51 10.19 -1.94
CA ILE A 82 0.11 10.63 -3.20
C ILE A 82 0.68 9.43 -3.99
N GLU A 83 1.43 8.54 -3.34
CA GLU A 83 2.02 7.39 -4.03
C GLU A 83 0.96 6.38 -4.49
N ARG A 84 -0.07 6.13 -3.67
CA ARG A 84 -1.25 5.34 -4.05
C ARG A 84 -1.95 5.91 -5.28
N ASP A 85 -2.21 7.22 -5.29
CA ASP A 85 -2.94 7.88 -6.38
C ASP A 85 -2.12 7.87 -7.68
N LYS A 86 -0.79 8.01 -7.59
CA LYS A 86 0.11 7.83 -8.74
C LYS A 86 0.04 6.41 -9.30
N ALA A 87 0.04 5.38 -8.45
CA ALA A 87 -0.05 4.00 -8.88
C ALA A 87 -1.37 3.73 -9.62
N LEU A 88 -2.50 4.14 -9.03
CA LEU A 88 -3.81 3.99 -9.64
C LEU A 88 -3.95 4.81 -10.93
N ALA A 89 -3.42 6.04 -10.97
CA ALA A 89 -3.40 6.85 -12.18
C ALA A 89 -2.59 6.20 -13.30
N TRP A 90 -1.47 5.55 -12.97
CA TRP A 90 -0.69 4.79 -13.94
C TRP A 90 -1.49 3.59 -14.47
N VAL A 91 -2.15 2.81 -13.62
CA VAL A 91 -3.01 1.69 -14.04
C VAL A 91 -4.12 2.18 -14.97
N ASN A 92 -4.86 3.21 -14.57
CA ASN A 92 -5.95 3.78 -15.37
C ASN A 92 -5.49 4.30 -16.73
N LYS A 93 -4.26 4.80 -16.83
CA LYS A 93 -3.69 5.31 -18.07
C LYS A 93 -3.25 4.21 -19.04
N HIS A 94 -2.78 3.07 -18.53
CA HIS A 94 -2.10 2.05 -19.36
C HIS A 94 -2.86 0.73 -19.49
N VAL A 95 -3.78 0.41 -18.57
CA VAL A 95 -4.60 -0.80 -18.64
C VAL A 95 -5.95 -0.46 -19.27
N HIS A 96 -6.15 -0.95 -20.49
CA HIS A 96 -7.35 -0.62 -21.29
C HIS A 96 -8.44 -1.70 -21.25
N ILE A 97 -8.19 -2.84 -20.60
CA ILE A 97 -9.23 -3.82 -20.34
C ILE A 97 -10.04 -3.41 -19.10
N PRO A 98 -11.36 -3.68 -19.06
CA PRO A 98 -12.16 -3.39 -17.87
C PRO A 98 -11.61 -4.10 -16.63
N LEU A 99 -11.40 -3.34 -15.55
CA LEU A 99 -11.01 -3.85 -14.24
C LEU A 99 -12.11 -3.51 -13.21
N THR A 100 -12.41 -4.48 -12.35
CA THR A 100 -13.18 -4.26 -11.11
C THR A 100 -12.34 -3.51 -10.08
N GLU A 101 -12.97 -2.90 -9.06
CA GLU A 101 -12.24 -2.17 -8.02
C GLU A 101 -11.18 -3.01 -7.29
N PRO A 102 -11.41 -4.30 -6.94
CA PRO A 102 -10.35 -5.13 -6.35
C PRO A 102 -9.22 -5.55 -7.30
N GLN A 103 -9.39 -5.37 -8.62
CA GLN A 103 -8.37 -5.68 -9.62
C GLN A 103 -7.49 -4.47 -9.96
N LYS A 104 -7.95 -3.25 -9.68
CA LYS A 104 -7.18 -2.02 -9.84
C LYS A 104 -6.17 -1.86 -8.72
#